data_AF-A0A1I1WIK9-F1
#
_entry.id   AF-A0A1I1WIK9-F1
#
_cell.length_a   1.000
_cell.length_b   1.000
_cell.length_c   1.000
_cell.angle_alpha   90.00
_cell.angle_beta   90.00
_cell.angle_gamma   90.00
#
_symmetry.space_group_name_H-M   'P 1'
#
loop_
_entity.id
_entity.type
_entity.pdbx_description
1 polymer ?
#
loop_
_entity_poly.entity_id
_entity_poly.type
_entity_poly.pdbx_seq_one_letter_code
_entity_poly.pdbx_strand_id
1 'polypeptide(L)'
;MSEELNADKQAEGLPRSQVIGLILGAAFLLATIILPPPETMAAEAWAALGLMLLMATWWSTEAIPIPATALLPIVLVPALGLGTVGEATEPYANPIIFLFLGGGFTLGLAMQRWNLHRRIALMTLKAVGSKPRRQIAGFMLATAFLSMWVSNTATAIMMLPIGLSVVAMMNSNDNPEGIRRYATALLLAIAYSASIGGIATLIGTPPNALLAAYLSENQGISVGFAQWMLLGVPVTVVMLALAWWWLTRRDFGLGMAGALPTLVMIVLVAGIIIFLTEVTSNTATAAAFLPLLGRWP
;
A
#
# COMPACT_ATOMS: atom_id res chain seq x y z
N MET A 1 -19.93 13.17 -27.89
CA MET A 1 -19.18 12.27 -26.97
C MET A 1 -19.12 12.90 -25.58
N SER A 2 -20.29 13.29 -25.05
CA SER A 2 -20.42 14.07 -23.80
C SER A 2 -21.78 13.87 -23.12
N GLU A 3 -22.62 12.94 -23.61
CA GLU A 3 -23.95 12.65 -23.04
C GLU A 3 -24.06 11.23 -22.42
N GLU A 4 -23.10 10.33 -22.64
CA GLU A 4 -23.12 8.97 -22.05
C GLU A 4 -22.43 8.86 -20.67
N LEU A 5 -21.95 9.96 -20.11
CA LEU A 5 -21.25 9.98 -18.81
C LEU A 5 -22.17 10.28 -17.60
N ASN A 6 -23.50 10.30 -17.81
CA ASN A 6 -24.47 10.75 -16.80
C ASN A 6 -25.59 9.76 -16.47
N ALA A 7 -25.45 8.47 -16.82
CA ALA A 7 -26.47 7.45 -16.56
C ALA A 7 -25.92 6.28 -15.73
N ASP A 8 -25.66 6.52 -14.43
CA ASP A 8 -25.90 5.60 -13.29
C ASP A 8 -25.19 6.13 -12.04
N LYS A 9 -25.71 7.24 -11.47
CA LYS A 9 -25.59 7.48 -10.04
C LYS A 9 -26.91 7.09 -9.40
N GLN A 10 -27.24 5.81 -9.45
CA GLN A 10 -28.15 5.26 -8.45
C GLN A 10 -27.49 5.53 -7.09
N ALA A 11 -28.25 6.15 -6.19
CA ALA A 11 -27.86 6.28 -4.79
C ALA A 11 -27.86 4.89 -4.17
N GLU A 12 -26.84 4.09 -4.48
CA GLU A 12 -26.50 2.91 -3.70
C GLU A 12 -26.23 3.44 -2.28
N GLY A 13 -27.12 3.10 -1.35
CA GLY A 13 -26.90 3.38 0.07
C GLY A 13 -25.56 2.80 0.53
N LEU A 14 -25.07 3.26 1.69
CA LEU A 14 -23.77 2.82 2.21
C LEU A 14 -23.69 1.28 2.20
N PRO A 15 -22.59 0.68 1.71
CA PRO A 15 -22.42 -0.77 1.70
C PRO A 15 -22.59 -1.33 3.11
N ARG A 16 -23.18 -2.53 3.21
CA ARG A 16 -23.54 -3.13 4.51
C ARG A 16 -22.36 -3.21 5.49
N SER A 17 -21.15 -3.41 4.99
CA SER A 17 -19.91 -3.42 5.79
C SER A 17 -19.65 -2.08 6.48
N GLN A 18 -19.89 -0.95 5.79
CA GLN A 18 -19.70 0.39 6.37
C GLN A 18 -20.73 0.68 7.46
N VAL A 19 -21.99 0.30 7.24
CA VAL A 19 -23.06 0.49 8.23
C VAL A 19 -22.80 -0.36 9.47
N ILE A 20 -22.46 -1.64 9.28
CA ILE A 20 -22.10 -2.55 10.37
C ILE A 20 -20.90 -2.00 11.14
N GLY A 21 -19.85 -1.58 10.43
CA GLY A 21 -18.65 -1.03 11.04
C GLY A 21 -18.89 0.26 11.81
N LEU A 22 -19.74 1.15 11.29
CA LEU A 22 -20.11 2.40 11.95
C LEU A 22 -20.77 2.11 13.30
N ILE A 23 -21.78 1.25 13.29
CA ILE A 23 -22.53 0.86 14.49
C ILE A 23 -21.63 0.10 15.47
N LEU A 24 -20.87 -0.88 14.97
CA LEU A 24 -20.03 -1.74 15.81
C LEU A 24 -18.91 -0.96 16.49
N GLY A 25 -18.23 -0.08 15.77
CA GLY A 25 -17.18 0.76 16.34
C GLY A 25 -17.73 1.72 17.41
N ALA A 26 -18.87 2.37 17.13
CA ALA A 26 -19.53 3.23 18.11
C ALA A 26 -20.01 2.43 19.34
N ALA A 27 -20.53 1.22 19.12
CA ALA A 27 -20.95 0.33 20.20
C ALA A 27 -19.77 -0.09 21.09
N PHE A 28 -18.58 -0.34 20.54
CA PHE A 28 -17.40 -0.63 21.35
C PHE A 28 -16.99 0.55 22.24
N LEU A 29 -16.94 1.76 21.69
CA LEU A 29 -16.63 2.95 22.51
C LEU A 29 -17.69 3.16 23.61
N LEU A 30 -18.97 3.10 23.24
CA LEU A 30 -20.06 3.24 24.21
C LEU A 30 -20.02 2.16 25.29
N ALA A 31 -19.70 0.91 24.93
CA ALA A 31 -19.55 -0.17 25.89
C ALA A 31 -18.46 0.14 26.93
N THR A 32 -17.32 0.70 26.51
CA THR A 32 -16.25 1.09 27.46
C THR A 32 -16.57 2.32 28.31
N ILE A 33 -17.50 3.18 27.87
CA ILE A 33 -17.95 4.33 28.67
C ILE A 33 -19.02 3.91 29.69
N ILE A 34 -19.89 2.97 29.32
CA ILE A 34 -21.04 2.55 30.14
C ILE A 34 -20.68 1.44 31.12
N LEU A 35 -19.88 0.45 30.68
CA LEU A 35 -19.49 -0.67 31.53
C LEU A 35 -18.31 -0.28 32.41
N PRO A 36 -18.33 -0.67 33.70
CA PRO A 36 -17.19 -0.42 34.58
C PRO A 36 -15.95 -1.15 34.07
N PRO A 37 -14.75 -0.58 34.27
CA PRO A 37 -13.51 -1.25 33.92
C PRO A 37 -13.37 -2.57 34.69
N PRO A 38 -12.76 -3.61 34.10
CA PRO A 38 -12.36 -4.80 34.84
C PRO A 38 -11.49 -4.43 36.05
N GLU A 39 -11.59 -5.14 37.17
CA GLU A 39 -10.98 -4.77 38.47
C GLU A 39 -9.47 -4.47 38.42
N THR A 40 -8.75 -4.96 37.42
CA THR A 40 -7.31 -4.77 37.22
C THR A 40 -6.95 -3.59 36.31
N MET A 41 -7.93 -2.84 35.79
CA MET A 41 -7.75 -1.85 34.73
C MET A 41 -8.14 -0.43 35.18
N ALA A 42 -7.24 0.54 34.96
CA ALA A 42 -7.51 1.94 35.19
C ALA A 42 -8.62 2.45 34.25
N ALA A 43 -9.41 3.42 34.69
CA ALA A 43 -10.57 3.93 33.94
C ALA A 43 -10.13 4.60 32.62
N GLU A 44 -9.02 5.33 32.65
CA GLU A 44 -8.41 5.97 31.48
C GLU A 44 -8.00 4.92 30.45
N ALA A 45 -7.46 3.80 30.91
CA ALA A 45 -6.95 2.77 30.05
C ALA A 45 -8.08 1.92 29.42
N TRP A 46 -9.23 1.79 30.11
CA TRP A 46 -10.47 1.25 29.56
C TRP A 46 -11.09 2.15 28.48
N ALA A 47 -11.11 3.47 28.71
CA ALA A 47 -11.56 4.43 27.70
C ALA A 47 -10.63 4.48 26.48
N ALA A 48 -9.32 4.35 26.68
CA ALA A 48 -8.35 4.23 25.60
C ALA A 48 -8.57 2.96 24.76
N LEU A 49 -8.92 1.84 25.39
CA LEU A 49 -9.29 0.61 24.67
C LEU A 49 -10.54 0.82 23.80
N GLY A 50 -11.55 1.53 24.32
CA GLY A 50 -12.75 1.89 23.56
C GLY A 50 -12.45 2.70 22.31
N LEU A 51 -11.62 3.73 22.46
CA LEU A 51 -11.12 4.53 21.34
C LEU A 51 -10.34 3.67 20.34
N MET A 52 -9.47 2.78 20.82
CA MET A 52 -8.72 1.86 19.97
C MET A 52 -9.64 0.93 19.17
N LEU A 53 -10.64 0.33 19.81
CA LEU A 53 -11.60 -0.57 19.15
C LEU A 53 -12.48 0.16 18.13
N LEU A 54 -12.90 1.39 18.43
CA LEU A 54 -13.58 2.27 17.49
C LEU A 54 -12.72 2.49 16.24
N MET A 55 -11.49 2.95 16.43
CA MET A 55 -10.55 3.26 15.34
C MET A 55 -10.24 2.02 14.51
N ALA A 56 -9.95 0.88 15.14
CA ALA A 56 -9.65 -0.39 14.47
C ALA A 56 -10.84 -0.89 13.65
N THR A 57 -12.06 -0.80 14.19
CA THR A 57 -13.27 -1.21 13.47
C THR A 57 -13.51 -0.30 12.28
N TRP A 58 -13.48 1.02 12.47
CA TRP A 58 -13.77 1.98 11.40
C TRP A 58 -12.72 1.97 10.29
N TRP A 59 -11.45 1.74 10.60
CA TRP A 59 -10.42 1.53 9.57
C TRP A 59 -10.59 0.20 8.86
N SER A 60 -10.87 -0.91 9.57
CA SER A 60 -11.02 -2.22 8.94
C SER A 60 -12.25 -2.32 8.03
N THR A 61 -13.34 -1.59 8.34
CA THR A 61 -14.57 -1.61 7.54
C THR A 61 -14.70 -0.40 6.61
N GLU A 62 -13.73 0.52 6.67
CA GLU A 62 -13.80 1.85 6.03
C GLU A 62 -15.15 2.55 6.26
N ALA A 63 -15.65 2.51 7.51
CA ALA A 63 -16.99 2.99 7.88
C ALA A 63 -17.21 4.46 7.49
N ILE A 64 -16.15 5.26 7.64
CA ILE A 64 -16.00 6.60 7.09
C ILE A 64 -14.60 6.70 6.45
N PRO A 65 -14.30 7.72 5.63
CA PRO A 65 -12.97 7.86 5.03
C PRO A 65 -11.85 7.78 6.06
N ILE A 66 -10.78 7.03 5.75
CA ILE A 66 -9.61 6.83 6.63
C ILE A 66 -9.09 8.13 7.26
N PRO A 67 -8.96 9.26 6.53
CA PRO A 67 -8.53 10.54 7.12
C PRO A 67 -9.51 11.12 8.14
N ALA A 68 -10.82 10.91 7.96
CA ALA A 68 -11.83 11.39 8.90
C ALA A 68 -11.75 10.60 10.21
N THR A 69 -11.63 9.26 10.13
CA THR A 69 -11.34 8.41 11.30
C THR A 69 -10.05 8.85 11.98
N ALA A 70 -9.00 9.13 11.22
CA ALA A 70 -7.71 9.56 11.74
C ALA A 70 -7.76 10.90 12.49
N LEU A 71 -8.78 11.74 12.32
CA LEU A 71 -8.95 13.02 13.04
C LEU A 71 -9.77 12.90 14.34
N LEU A 72 -10.46 11.77 14.56
CA LEU A 72 -11.27 11.54 15.77
C LEU A 72 -10.49 11.69 17.07
N PRO A 73 -9.21 11.26 17.19
CA PRO A 73 -8.45 11.42 18.43
C PRO A 73 -8.38 12.87 18.91
N ILE A 74 -8.37 13.87 18.00
CA ILE A 74 -8.32 15.29 18.36
C ILE A 74 -9.51 15.69 19.25
N VAL A 75 -10.68 15.09 19.02
CA VAL A 75 -11.91 15.35 19.77
C VAL A 75 -12.09 14.36 20.92
N LEU A 76 -11.82 13.07 20.68
CA LEU A 76 -12.12 12.00 21.63
C LEU A 76 -11.09 11.90 22.76
N VAL A 77 -9.80 12.17 22.52
CA VAL A 77 -8.77 12.16 23.58
C VAL A 77 -9.12 13.12 24.72
N PRO A 78 -9.41 14.41 24.47
CA PRO A 78 -9.83 15.32 25.55
C PRO A 78 -11.22 14.99 26.10
N ALA A 79 -12.17 14.56 25.26
CA ALA A 79 -13.52 14.20 25.73
C ALA A 79 -13.54 13.00 26.68
N LEU A 80 -12.60 12.05 26.51
CA LEU A 80 -12.45 10.87 27.35
C LEU A 80 -11.48 11.10 28.53
N GLY A 81 -10.92 12.30 28.68
CA GLY A 81 -9.95 12.61 29.75
C GLY A 81 -8.59 11.95 29.57
N LEU A 82 -8.23 11.51 28.35
CA LEU A 82 -6.99 10.80 28.05
C LEU A 82 -5.79 11.73 27.84
N GLY A 83 -6.03 13.02 27.59
CA GLY A 83 -4.99 14.00 27.33
C GLY A 83 -5.57 15.33 26.82
N THR A 84 -4.69 16.25 26.47
CA THR A 84 -5.04 17.56 25.94
C THR A 84 -5.20 17.53 24.41
N VAL A 85 -5.86 18.55 23.84
CA VAL A 85 -5.90 18.75 22.39
C VAL A 85 -4.47 18.88 21.82
N GLY A 86 -3.57 19.56 22.54
CA GLY A 86 -2.17 19.71 22.14
C GLY A 86 -1.48 18.37 21.95
N GLU A 87 -1.52 17.52 22.96
CA GLU A 87 -0.97 16.15 22.93
C GLU A 87 -1.61 15.29 21.84
N ALA A 88 -2.93 15.42 21.62
CA ALA A 88 -3.61 14.71 20.55
C ALA A 88 -3.15 15.17 19.15
N THR A 89 -2.77 16.43 18.99
CA THR A 89 -2.38 17.03 17.70
C THR A 89 -0.88 16.97 17.37
N GLU A 90 -0.02 16.77 18.36
CA GLU A 90 1.44 16.72 18.18
C GLU A 90 1.90 15.70 17.11
N PRO A 91 1.35 14.47 17.04
CA PRO A 91 1.75 13.49 16.02
C PRO A 91 1.49 13.92 14.57
N TYR A 92 0.53 14.83 14.33
CA TYR A 92 0.22 15.33 12.98
C TYR A 92 1.30 16.27 12.44
N ALA A 93 2.19 16.78 13.31
CA ALA A 93 3.31 17.65 12.96
C ALA A 93 4.64 16.89 12.80
N ASN A 94 4.63 15.55 12.76
CA ASN A 94 5.86 14.77 12.61
C ASN A 94 6.59 15.13 11.29
N PRO A 95 7.92 15.40 11.32
CA PRO A 95 8.71 15.77 10.13
C PRO A 95 8.60 14.80 8.95
N ILE A 96 8.36 13.51 9.20
CA ILE A 96 8.21 12.49 8.17
C ILE A 96 6.91 12.69 7.37
N ILE A 97 5.85 13.23 7.97
CA ILE A 97 4.62 13.60 7.25
C ILE A 97 4.94 14.69 6.21
N PHE A 98 5.75 15.68 6.58
CA PHE A 98 6.20 16.72 5.66
C PHE A 98 7.13 16.18 4.57
N LEU A 99 8.00 15.21 4.89
CA LEU A 99 8.79 14.49 3.89
C LEU A 99 7.90 13.77 2.87
N PHE A 100 6.81 13.14 3.31
CA PHE A 100 5.87 12.45 2.43
C PHE A 100 5.05 13.42 1.56
N LEU A 101 4.63 14.56 2.13
CA LEU A 101 3.92 15.61 1.42
C LEU A 101 4.82 16.33 0.39
N GLY A 102 5.98 16.82 0.83
CA GLY A 102 6.93 17.61 0.04
C GLY A 102 7.85 16.80 -0.88
N GLY A 103 8.11 15.54 -0.53
CA GLY A 103 8.86 14.62 -1.38
C GLY A 103 7.91 13.79 -2.24
N GLY A 104 7.06 12.96 -1.63
CA GLY A 104 6.24 11.98 -2.37
C GLY A 104 5.16 12.58 -3.23
N PHE A 105 4.20 13.23 -2.61
CA PHE A 105 3.03 13.69 -3.34
C PHE A 105 3.34 14.82 -4.30
N THR A 106 4.07 15.84 -3.85
CA THR A 106 4.35 17.01 -4.69
C THR A 106 5.34 16.70 -5.82
N LEU A 107 6.44 15.96 -5.60
CA LEU A 107 7.31 15.53 -6.72
C LEU A 107 6.60 14.55 -7.64
N GLY A 108 5.81 13.62 -7.10
CA GLY A 108 5.00 12.69 -7.88
C GLY A 108 4.02 13.40 -8.81
N LEU A 109 3.27 14.38 -8.29
CA LEU A 109 2.34 15.21 -9.07
C LEU A 109 3.08 16.08 -10.09
N ALA A 110 4.24 16.63 -9.76
CA ALA A 110 5.06 17.37 -10.72
C ALA A 110 5.51 16.44 -11.86
N MET A 111 6.04 15.26 -11.55
CA MET A 111 6.44 14.26 -12.54
C MET A 111 5.27 13.83 -13.45
N GLN A 112 4.06 13.75 -12.90
CA GLN A 112 2.83 13.52 -13.65
C GLN A 112 2.51 14.69 -14.59
N ARG A 113 2.45 15.92 -14.06
CA ARG A 113 2.14 17.14 -14.82
C ARG A 113 3.05 17.32 -16.03
N TRP A 114 4.33 16.99 -15.89
CA TRP A 114 5.32 17.12 -16.97
C TRP A 114 5.39 15.91 -17.90
N ASN A 115 4.57 14.86 -17.67
CA ASN A 115 4.65 13.58 -18.38
C ASN A 115 6.04 12.91 -18.33
N LEU A 116 6.84 13.23 -17.30
CA LEU A 116 8.20 12.71 -17.16
C LEU A 116 8.18 11.20 -16.93
N HIS A 117 7.24 10.70 -16.12
CA HIS A 117 7.00 9.28 -15.90
C HIS A 117 6.80 8.51 -17.23
N ARG A 118 5.99 9.05 -18.15
CA ARG A 118 5.75 8.44 -19.48
C ARG A 118 7.01 8.40 -20.32
N ARG A 119 7.81 9.47 -20.31
CA ARG A 119 9.11 9.50 -21.02
C ARG A 119 10.05 8.43 -20.49
N ILE A 120 10.18 8.31 -19.16
CA ILE A 120 11.04 7.31 -18.51
C ILE A 120 10.59 5.90 -18.91
N ALA A 121 9.29 5.60 -18.79
CA ALA A 121 8.75 4.29 -19.18
C ALA A 121 9.04 3.96 -20.65
N LEU A 122 8.75 4.88 -21.58
CA LEU A 122 8.99 4.66 -23.01
C LEU A 122 10.48 4.52 -23.35
N MET A 123 11.36 5.28 -22.70
CA MET A 123 12.81 5.15 -22.87
C MET A 123 13.32 3.79 -22.39
N THR A 124 12.86 3.32 -21.23
CA THR A 124 13.22 1.99 -20.71
C THR A 124 12.75 0.89 -21.66
N LEU A 125 11.54 1.01 -22.22
CA LEU A 125 11.02 0.03 -23.19
C LEU A 125 11.79 0.04 -24.51
N LYS A 126 12.18 1.22 -24.99
CA LYS A 126 13.02 1.35 -26.20
C LYS A 126 14.37 0.64 -26.03
N ALA A 127 14.95 0.66 -24.82
CA ALA A 127 16.25 0.05 -24.54
C ALA A 127 16.21 -1.50 -24.46
N VAL A 128 15.06 -2.07 -24.10
CA VAL A 128 14.92 -3.49 -23.73
C VAL A 128 14.66 -4.42 -24.94
N GLY A 129 14.18 -3.85 -26.07
CA GLY A 129 13.97 -4.56 -27.34
C GLY A 129 12.62 -5.26 -27.47
N SER A 130 12.50 -6.18 -28.45
CA SER A 130 11.22 -6.77 -28.88
C SER A 130 10.88 -8.15 -28.29
N LYS A 131 11.79 -8.77 -27.53
CA LYS A 131 11.54 -10.11 -26.96
C LYS A 131 10.55 -10.00 -25.78
N PRO A 132 9.45 -10.77 -25.73
CA PRO A 132 8.42 -10.67 -24.67
C PRO A 132 8.97 -10.73 -23.25
N ARG A 133 9.88 -11.67 -22.98
CA ARG A 133 10.53 -11.84 -21.68
C ARG A 133 11.38 -10.63 -21.26
N ARG A 134 12.00 -9.95 -22.23
CA ARG A 134 12.73 -8.70 -21.98
C ARG A 134 11.75 -7.57 -21.75
N GLN A 135 10.70 -7.42 -22.57
CA GLN A 135 9.66 -6.41 -22.41
C GLN A 135 9.06 -6.43 -20.99
N ILE A 136 8.72 -7.62 -20.46
CA ILE A 136 8.28 -7.76 -19.06
C ILE A 136 9.32 -7.19 -18.10
N ALA A 137 10.61 -7.51 -18.24
CA ALA A 137 11.67 -6.94 -17.39
C ALA A 137 11.70 -5.39 -17.48
N GLY A 138 11.59 -4.84 -18.69
CA GLY A 138 11.57 -3.40 -18.91
C GLY A 138 10.38 -2.71 -18.23
N PHE A 139 9.19 -3.31 -18.33
CA PHE A 139 7.99 -2.86 -17.63
C PHE A 139 8.15 -2.97 -16.12
N MET A 140 8.73 -4.07 -15.61
CA MET A 140 8.95 -4.24 -14.17
C MET A 140 9.89 -3.17 -13.61
N LEU A 141 11.02 -2.95 -14.28
CA LEU A 141 12.00 -1.93 -13.88
C LEU A 141 11.42 -0.51 -13.94
N ALA A 142 10.72 -0.17 -15.02
CA ALA A 142 10.09 1.14 -15.15
C ALA A 142 9.01 1.34 -14.08
N THR A 143 8.13 0.35 -13.89
CA THR A 143 7.06 0.41 -12.87
C THR A 143 7.63 0.55 -11.47
N ALA A 144 8.61 -0.30 -11.11
CA ALA A 144 9.20 -0.24 -9.78
C ALA A 144 9.91 1.08 -9.52
N PHE A 145 10.67 1.60 -10.50
CA PHE A 145 11.32 2.90 -10.39
C PHE A 145 10.32 4.03 -10.17
N LEU A 146 9.21 4.06 -10.93
CA LEU A 146 8.17 5.08 -10.75
C LEU A 146 7.51 4.97 -9.37
N SER A 147 7.29 3.75 -8.88
CA SER A 147 6.69 3.49 -7.57
C SER A 147 7.59 3.84 -6.39
N MET A 148 8.88 4.09 -6.60
CA MET A 148 9.76 4.61 -5.55
C MET A 148 9.43 6.06 -5.17
N TRP A 149 8.78 6.79 -6.07
CA TRP A 149 8.54 8.24 -5.95
C TRP A 149 7.06 8.60 -5.97
N VAL A 150 6.22 7.66 -6.41
CA VAL A 150 4.78 7.82 -6.57
C VAL A 150 4.09 6.67 -5.85
N SER A 151 2.83 6.84 -5.46
CA SER A 151 2.08 5.75 -4.84
C SER A 151 1.94 4.54 -5.77
N ASN A 152 1.94 3.34 -5.18
CA ASN A 152 1.82 2.07 -5.89
C ASN A 152 0.57 2.04 -6.79
N THR A 153 -0.57 2.48 -6.26
CA THR A 153 -1.85 2.52 -6.98
C THR A 153 -1.78 3.44 -8.19
N ALA A 154 -1.26 4.67 -8.03
CA ALA A 154 -1.14 5.60 -9.14
C ALA A 154 -0.16 5.06 -10.20
N THR A 155 0.94 4.44 -9.77
CA THR A 155 1.92 3.84 -10.69
C THR A 155 1.31 2.70 -11.51
N ALA A 156 0.55 1.80 -10.89
CA ALA A 156 -0.15 0.73 -11.60
C ALA A 156 -1.15 1.29 -12.62
N ILE A 157 -1.96 2.27 -12.23
CA ILE A 157 -2.94 2.93 -13.13
C ILE A 157 -2.25 3.61 -14.31
N MET A 158 -1.10 4.24 -14.09
CA MET A 158 -0.33 4.90 -15.17
C MET A 158 0.30 3.89 -16.15
N MET A 159 0.77 2.75 -15.65
CA MET A 159 1.44 1.73 -16.45
C MET A 159 0.46 0.83 -17.20
N LEU A 160 -0.76 0.65 -16.69
CA LEU A 160 -1.78 -0.23 -17.26
C LEU A 160 -2.10 0.10 -18.74
N PRO A 161 -2.44 1.34 -19.14
CA PRO A 161 -2.70 1.67 -20.55
C PRO A 161 -1.49 1.42 -21.46
N ILE A 162 -0.28 1.65 -20.97
CA ILE A 162 0.97 1.42 -21.73
C ILE A 162 1.18 -0.07 -21.95
N GLY A 163 0.97 -0.89 -20.92
CA GLY A 163 1.04 -2.35 -21.00
C GLY A 163 0.01 -2.91 -21.99
N LEU A 164 -1.24 -2.44 -21.89
CA LEU A 164 -2.32 -2.83 -22.81
C LEU A 164 -2.02 -2.43 -24.26
N SER A 165 -1.42 -1.26 -24.47
CA SER A 165 -1.01 -0.81 -25.82
C SER A 165 0.02 -1.76 -26.44
N VAL A 166 0.99 -2.26 -25.66
CA VAL A 166 1.99 -3.23 -26.14
C VAL A 166 1.35 -4.58 -26.47
N VAL A 167 0.39 -5.04 -25.67
CA VAL A 167 -0.36 -6.27 -25.95
C VAL A 167 -1.17 -6.12 -27.25
N ALA A 168 -1.83 -4.97 -27.45
CA ALA A 168 -2.65 -4.71 -28.63
C ALA A 168 -1.84 -4.64 -29.95
N MET A 169 -0.54 -4.35 -29.87
CA MET A 169 0.35 -4.38 -31.04
C MET A 169 0.78 -5.79 -31.47
N MET A 170 0.43 -6.83 -30.70
CA MET A 170 0.73 -8.22 -31.05
C MET A 170 -0.37 -8.80 -31.94
N ASN A 171 0.00 -9.49 -33.03
CA ASN A 171 -0.95 -10.07 -33.97
C ASN A 171 -1.71 -11.27 -33.36
N SER A 172 -2.98 -11.05 -33.02
CA SER A 172 -3.89 -12.05 -32.43
C SER A 172 -4.11 -13.32 -33.25
N ASN A 173 -3.86 -13.28 -34.57
CA ASN A 173 -4.23 -14.34 -35.49
C ASN A 173 -3.26 -15.54 -35.52
N ASP A 174 -2.01 -15.37 -35.08
CA ASP A 174 -1.00 -16.46 -35.13
C ASP A 174 -0.97 -17.31 -33.84
N ASN A 175 -1.24 -16.73 -32.67
CA ASN A 175 -1.19 -17.45 -31.39
C ASN A 175 -2.01 -16.74 -30.27
N PRO A 176 -3.34 -16.92 -30.22
CA PRO A 176 -4.20 -16.25 -29.25
C PRO A 176 -3.90 -16.66 -27.81
N GLU A 177 -3.55 -17.92 -27.55
CA GLU A 177 -3.19 -18.38 -26.20
C GLU A 177 -1.89 -17.76 -25.69
N GLY A 178 -0.86 -17.67 -26.53
CA GLY A 178 0.41 -17.06 -26.18
C GLY A 178 0.27 -15.57 -25.83
N ILE A 179 -0.58 -14.85 -26.57
CA ILE A 179 -0.87 -13.44 -26.31
C ILE A 179 -1.62 -13.27 -24.99
N ARG A 180 -2.61 -14.13 -24.70
CA ARG A 180 -3.32 -14.10 -23.41
C ARG A 180 -2.36 -14.33 -22.24
N ARG A 181 -1.48 -15.34 -22.34
CA ARG A 181 -0.48 -15.64 -21.29
C ARG A 181 0.50 -14.49 -21.10
N TYR A 182 0.98 -13.89 -22.19
CA TYR A 182 1.84 -12.72 -22.13
C TYR A 182 1.13 -11.52 -21.49
N ALA A 183 -0.10 -11.22 -21.89
CA ALA A 183 -0.88 -10.11 -21.34
C ALA A 183 -1.10 -10.29 -19.83
N THR A 184 -1.52 -11.47 -19.39
CA THR A 184 -1.66 -11.77 -17.96
C THR A 184 -0.33 -11.60 -17.21
N ALA A 185 0.77 -12.14 -17.75
CA ALA A 185 2.08 -12.02 -17.13
C ALA A 185 2.57 -10.56 -17.06
N LEU A 186 2.30 -9.76 -18.09
CA LEU A 186 2.65 -8.34 -18.14
C LEU A 186 1.84 -7.52 -17.13
N LEU A 187 0.55 -7.78 -17.00
CA LEU A 187 -0.30 -7.09 -16.03
C LEU A 187 0.08 -7.45 -14.58
N LEU A 188 0.35 -8.74 -14.31
CA LEU A 188 0.88 -9.19 -13.02
C LEU A 188 2.26 -8.59 -12.74
N ALA A 189 3.13 -8.51 -13.75
CA ALA A 189 4.44 -7.86 -13.64
C ALA A 189 4.32 -6.40 -13.21
N ILE A 190 3.40 -5.64 -13.81
CA ILE A 190 3.12 -4.25 -13.42
C ILE A 190 2.61 -4.19 -11.99
N ALA A 191 1.60 -4.99 -11.63
CA ALA A 191 1.01 -5.00 -10.30
C ALA A 191 2.06 -5.31 -9.20
N TYR A 192 2.83 -6.38 -9.35
CA TYR A 192 3.86 -6.75 -8.38
C TYR A 192 5.00 -5.74 -8.34
N SER A 193 5.42 -5.20 -9.48
CA SER A 193 6.53 -4.24 -9.50
C SER A 193 6.16 -2.90 -8.87
N ALA A 194 4.90 -2.47 -8.97
CA ALA A 194 4.43 -1.30 -8.25
C ALA A 194 4.56 -1.50 -6.73
N SER A 195 4.06 -2.62 -6.20
CA SER A 195 4.19 -2.92 -4.76
C SER A 195 5.64 -3.08 -4.30
N ILE A 196 6.47 -3.81 -5.05
CA ILE A 196 7.88 -4.07 -4.72
C ILE A 196 8.71 -2.78 -4.81
N GLY A 197 8.42 -1.90 -5.77
CA GLY A 197 9.11 -0.62 -5.94
C GLY A 197 8.91 0.32 -4.75
N GLY A 198 7.72 0.30 -4.14
CA GLY A 198 7.39 1.12 -2.98
C GLY A 198 8.23 0.82 -1.72
N ILE A 199 8.87 -0.35 -1.64
CA ILE A 199 9.75 -0.74 -0.52
C ILE A 199 11.09 0.03 -0.56
N ALA A 200 11.51 0.48 -1.74
CA ALA A 200 12.87 0.97 -1.98
C ALA A 200 13.21 2.26 -1.23
N THR A 201 12.22 3.11 -0.95
CA THR A 201 12.40 4.45 -0.36
C THR A 201 11.41 4.68 0.79
N LEU A 202 11.71 5.62 1.69
CA LEU A 202 10.78 6.06 2.75
C LEU A 202 9.48 6.66 2.20
N ILE A 203 9.52 7.15 0.96
CA ILE A 203 8.44 7.90 0.33
C ILE A 203 7.50 6.96 -0.46
N GLY A 204 7.94 5.76 -0.82
CA GLY A 204 7.17 4.85 -1.66
C GLY A 204 5.84 4.42 -1.05
N THR A 205 5.84 4.09 0.26
CA THR A 205 4.62 3.65 0.96
C THR A 205 4.52 4.23 2.38
N PRO A 206 3.29 4.48 2.88
CA PRO A 206 3.08 4.98 4.25
C PRO A 206 3.70 4.10 5.35
N PRO A 207 3.68 2.75 5.28
CA PRO A 207 4.36 1.90 6.26
C PRO A 207 5.84 2.21 6.49
N ASN A 208 6.60 2.53 5.44
CA ASN A 208 8.03 2.82 5.56
C ASN A 208 8.25 4.09 6.39
N ALA A 209 7.45 5.12 6.10
CA ALA A 209 7.43 6.37 6.85
C ALA A 209 7.01 6.14 8.32
N LEU A 210 5.98 5.33 8.55
CA LEU A 210 5.46 5.03 9.88
C LEU A 210 6.48 4.25 10.72
N LEU A 211 7.19 3.28 10.12
CA LEU A 211 8.29 2.57 10.77
C LEU A 211 9.46 3.51 11.11
N ALA A 212 9.84 4.39 10.18
CA ALA A 212 10.90 5.36 10.42
C ALA A 212 10.54 6.34 11.56
N ALA A 213 9.27 6.77 11.63
CA ALA A 213 8.76 7.60 12.71
C ALA A 213 8.83 6.86 14.05
N TYR A 214 8.34 5.62 14.08
CA TYR A 214 8.39 4.77 15.26
C TYR A 214 9.81 4.56 15.78
N LEU A 215 10.77 4.24 14.91
CA LEU A 215 12.17 4.04 15.29
C LEU A 215 12.79 5.32 15.86
N SER A 216 12.44 6.48 15.29
CA SER A 216 12.91 7.77 15.78
C SER A 216 12.33 8.12 17.15
N GLU A 217 11.02 7.95 17.34
CA GLU A 217 10.31 8.37 18.56
C GLU A 217 10.51 7.40 19.73
N ASN A 218 10.49 6.09 19.46
CA ASN A 218 10.46 5.08 20.53
C ASN A 218 11.81 4.37 20.76
N GLN A 219 12.72 4.39 19.78
CA GLN A 219 14.03 3.75 19.88
C GLN A 219 15.19 4.75 19.79
N GLY A 220 14.92 6.03 19.53
CA GLY A 220 15.95 7.04 19.31
C GLY A 220 16.81 6.81 18.06
N ILE A 221 16.36 5.94 17.14
CA ILE A 221 17.08 5.60 15.91
C ILE A 221 16.49 6.42 14.76
N SER A 222 17.19 7.49 14.37
CA SER A 222 16.82 8.28 13.20
C SER A 222 17.31 7.60 11.91
N VAL A 223 16.40 7.01 11.13
CA VAL A 223 16.75 6.44 9.82
C VAL A 223 16.62 7.51 8.74
N GLY A 224 17.76 7.96 8.21
CA GLY A 224 17.77 8.94 7.12
C GLY A 224 17.27 8.36 5.80
N PHE A 225 16.83 9.22 4.88
CA PHE A 225 16.33 8.82 3.56
C PHE A 225 17.34 7.96 2.76
N ALA A 226 18.59 8.42 2.67
CA ALA A 226 19.65 7.69 1.97
C ALA A 226 19.98 6.36 2.68
N GLN A 227 19.95 6.34 4.01
CA GLN A 227 20.22 5.14 4.81
C GLN A 227 19.14 4.07 4.58
N TRP A 228 17.88 4.46 4.49
CA TRP A 228 16.81 3.55 4.09
C TRP A 228 17.04 2.99 2.70
N MET A 229 17.40 3.83 1.72
CA MET A 229 17.64 3.38 0.34
C MET A 229 18.77 2.35 0.24
N LEU A 230 19.81 2.44 1.08
CA LEU A 230 20.89 1.45 1.11
C LEU A 230 20.40 0.04 1.47
N LEU A 231 19.28 -0.09 2.19
CA LEU A 231 18.63 -1.36 2.49
C LEU A 231 17.48 -1.68 1.52
N GLY A 232 16.59 -0.70 1.29
CA GLY A 232 15.39 -0.87 0.49
C GLY A 232 15.67 -1.18 -0.98
N VAL A 233 16.59 -0.45 -1.62
CA VAL A 233 16.90 -0.65 -3.04
C VAL A 233 17.44 -2.05 -3.33
N PRO A 234 18.44 -2.58 -2.58
CA PRO A 234 18.89 -3.96 -2.78
C PRO A 234 17.78 -4.99 -2.61
N VAL A 235 16.92 -4.86 -1.59
CA VAL A 235 15.78 -5.76 -1.36
C VAL A 235 14.82 -5.73 -2.54
N THR A 236 14.44 -4.53 -3.00
CA THR A 236 13.59 -4.34 -4.19
C THR A 236 14.20 -4.99 -5.43
N VAL A 237 15.51 -4.85 -5.68
CA VAL A 237 16.18 -5.46 -6.84
C VAL A 237 16.11 -6.98 -6.79
N VAL A 238 16.38 -7.58 -5.62
CA VAL A 238 16.28 -9.04 -5.44
C VAL A 238 14.85 -9.52 -5.66
N MET A 239 13.86 -8.85 -5.07
CA MET A 239 12.46 -9.20 -5.23
C MET A 239 11.98 -9.07 -6.69
N LEU A 240 12.39 -8.02 -7.40
CA LEU A 240 12.08 -7.86 -8.83
C LEU A 240 12.71 -8.96 -9.69
N ALA A 241 13.95 -9.34 -9.40
CA ALA A 241 14.63 -10.41 -10.12
C ALA A 241 13.90 -11.77 -9.91
N LEU A 242 13.49 -12.07 -8.68
CA LEU A 242 12.72 -13.26 -8.34
C LEU A 242 11.34 -13.26 -9.02
N ALA A 243 10.60 -12.15 -8.93
CA ALA A 243 9.30 -12.00 -9.57
C ALA A 243 9.40 -12.09 -11.10
N TRP A 244 10.42 -11.48 -11.71
CA TRP A 244 10.67 -11.57 -13.14
C TRP A 244 11.01 -12.99 -13.57
N TRP A 245 11.91 -13.66 -12.86
CA TRP A 245 12.26 -15.04 -13.14
C TRP A 245 11.03 -15.96 -13.08
N TRP A 246 10.19 -15.77 -12.06
CA TRP A 246 8.96 -16.51 -11.88
C TRP A 246 7.94 -16.29 -13.01
N LEU A 247 7.61 -15.03 -13.32
CA LEU A 247 6.65 -14.66 -14.37
C LEU A 247 7.10 -15.06 -15.77
N THR A 248 8.40 -15.30 -15.98
CA THR A 248 8.96 -15.58 -17.31
C THR A 248 9.47 -17.00 -17.48
N ARG A 249 9.22 -17.88 -16.50
CA ARG A 249 9.56 -19.31 -16.58
C ARG A 249 8.53 -20.07 -17.42
N ARG A 250 8.97 -20.97 -18.32
CA ARG A 250 8.14 -21.88 -19.16
C ARG A 250 6.85 -21.23 -19.73
N ASP A 251 6.96 -20.48 -20.83
CA ASP A 251 5.83 -19.80 -21.52
C ASP A 251 4.91 -19.00 -20.60
N PHE A 252 5.53 -18.24 -19.69
CA PHE A 252 4.89 -17.43 -18.65
C PHE A 252 4.25 -18.22 -17.51
N GLY A 253 4.56 -19.52 -17.37
CA GLY A 253 4.14 -20.35 -16.23
C GLY A 253 2.64 -20.64 -16.18
N LEU A 254 1.90 -20.21 -17.19
CA LEU A 254 0.44 -20.29 -17.31
C LEU A 254 -0.03 -21.51 -18.10
N GLY A 255 0.88 -22.44 -18.42
CA GLY A 255 0.56 -23.78 -18.91
C GLY A 255 0.55 -24.78 -17.75
N MET A 256 -0.50 -25.60 -17.65
CA MET A 256 -0.58 -26.77 -16.76
C MET A 256 0.61 -27.72 -17.04
N ALA A 257 1.74 -27.56 -16.36
CA ALA A 257 2.87 -28.47 -16.52
C ALA A 257 3.73 -28.61 -15.26
N GLY A 258 3.39 -29.66 -14.49
CA GLY A 258 4.34 -30.69 -14.06
C GLY A 258 5.57 -30.25 -13.27
N ALA A 259 5.42 -30.21 -11.94
CA ALA A 259 6.36 -30.72 -10.91
C ALA A 259 5.97 -30.17 -9.51
N LEU A 260 5.30 -29.02 -9.46
CA LEU A 260 4.60 -28.46 -8.30
C LEU A 260 3.27 -27.88 -8.81
N PRO A 261 2.15 -27.99 -8.08
CA PRO A 261 0.90 -27.36 -8.49
C PRO A 261 1.14 -25.85 -8.63
N THR A 262 0.83 -25.27 -9.80
CA THR A 262 1.04 -23.83 -10.08
C THR A 262 0.44 -22.95 -8.98
N LEU A 263 -0.70 -23.38 -8.42
CA LEU A 263 -1.35 -22.76 -7.28
C LEU A 263 -0.44 -22.66 -6.04
N VAL A 264 0.29 -23.74 -5.68
CA VAL A 264 1.19 -23.75 -4.52
C VAL A 264 2.34 -22.76 -4.69
N MET A 265 2.87 -22.63 -5.90
CA MET A 265 3.95 -21.68 -6.18
C MET A 265 3.44 -20.23 -6.24
N ILE A 266 2.24 -20.00 -6.79
CA ILE A 266 1.55 -18.69 -6.70
C ILE A 266 1.38 -18.31 -5.24
N VAL A 267 0.84 -19.22 -4.42
CA VAL A 267 0.63 -18.99 -2.98
C VAL A 267 1.94 -18.76 -2.25
N LEU A 268 3.03 -19.45 -2.61
CA LEU A 268 4.34 -19.23 -2.00
C LEU A 268 4.94 -17.87 -2.37
N VAL A 269 4.95 -17.49 -3.65
CA VAL A 269 5.55 -16.24 -4.11
C VAL A 269 4.68 -15.05 -3.70
N ALA A 270 3.36 -15.12 -3.93
CA ALA A 270 2.44 -14.12 -3.42
C ALA A 270 2.48 -14.09 -1.89
N GLY A 271 2.57 -15.23 -1.22
CA GLY A 271 2.72 -15.32 0.23
C GLY A 271 4.01 -14.70 0.72
N ILE A 272 5.15 -14.87 0.04
CA ILE A 272 6.42 -14.21 0.40
C ILE A 272 6.35 -12.70 0.12
N ILE A 273 5.77 -12.30 -1.01
CA ILE A 273 5.61 -10.87 -1.35
C ILE A 273 4.67 -10.22 -0.33
N ILE A 274 3.48 -10.80 -0.12
CA ILE A 274 2.49 -10.35 0.87
C ILE A 274 3.13 -10.37 2.25
N PHE A 275 3.78 -11.45 2.67
CA PHE A 275 4.45 -11.51 3.97
C PHE A 275 5.52 -10.43 4.11
N LEU A 276 6.38 -10.21 3.12
CA LEU A 276 7.38 -9.14 3.20
C LEU A 276 6.74 -7.75 3.19
N THR A 277 5.69 -7.51 2.39
CA THR A 277 4.97 -6.22 2.35
C THR A 277 4.13 -5.99 3.61
N GLU A 278 3.53 -7.03 4.17
CA GLU A 278 2.71 -7.03 5.38
C GLU A 278 3.57 -7.04 6.64
N VAL A 279 4.76 -7.62 6.64
CA VAL A 279 5.73 -7.45 7.72
C VAL A 279 6.16 -5.99 7.76
N THR A 280 6.48 -5.36 6.63
CA THR A 280 6.74 -3.92 6.64
C THR A 280 5.51 -3.06 7.04
N SER A 281 4.29 -3.48 6.68
CA SER A 281 3.02 -2.77 6.97
C SER A 281 2.50 -2.96 8.40
N ASN A 282 2.37 -4.21 8.84
CA ASN A 282 1.85 -4.60 10.15
C ASN A 282 2.89 -4.55 11.24
N THR A 283 4.20 -4.70 10.97
CA THR A 283 5.20 -4.44 12.00
C THR A 283 5.27 -2.94 12.32
N ALA A 284 5.10 -2.05 11.33
CA ALA A 284 4.98 -0.61 11.59
C ALA A 284 3.70 -0.28 12.39
N THR A 285 2.58 -0.93 12.04
CA THR A 285 1.30 -0.75 12.73
C THR A 285 1.33 -1.33 14.15
N ALA A 286 1.80 -2.57 14.34
CA ALA A 286 1.96 -3.21 15.64
C ALA A 286 2.98 -2.48 16.52
N ALA A 287 4.06 -1.95 15.94
CA ALA A 287 5.00 -1.08 16.64
C ALA A 287 4.33 0.22 17.09
N ALA A 288 3.52 0.87 16.26
CA ALA A 288 2.77 2.06 16.65
C ALA A 288 1.79 1.80 17.82
N PHE A 289 1.24 0.59 17.94
CA PHE A 289 0.31 0.21 19.02
C PHE A 289 0.98 -0.42 20.26
N LEU A 290 2.21 -0.90 20.15
CA LEU A 290 2.97 -1.51 21.25
C LEU A 290 3.15 -0.58 22.48
N PRO A 291 3.41 0.73 22.34
CA PRO A 291 3.48 1.66 23.48
C PRO A 291 2.16 1.81 24.23
N LEU A 292 1.01 1.65 23.56
CA LEU A 292 -0.31 1.70 24.20
C LEU A 292 -0.58 0.44 25.04
N LEU A 293 0.01 -0.70 24.66
CA LEU A 293 -0.06 -1.94 25.42
C LEU A 293 1.01 -2.01 26.52
N GLY A 294 2.19 -1.41 26.28
CA GLY A 294 3.34 -1.44 27.18
C GLY A 294 3.35 -0.37 28.29
N ARG A 295 2.36 0.53 28.32
CA ARG A 295 2.16 1.50 29.42
C ARG A 295 1.36 0.92 30.59
N TRP A 296 1.10 -0.38 30.60
CA TRP A 296 0.59 -1.06 31.78
C TRP A 296 1.76 -1.53 32.66
N PRO A 297 1.80 -1.16 33.96
CA PRO A 297 2.82 -1.65 34.89
C PRO A 297 2.75 -3.16 35.09
#